data_AF-A0A920GWE1-F1
#
_entry.id   AF-A0A920GWE1-F1
#
_cell.length_a   1.000
_cell.length_b   1.000
_cell.length_c   1.000
_cell.angle_alpha   90.00
_cell.angle_beta   90.00
_cell.angle_gamma   90.00
#
_symmetry.space_group_name_H-M   'P 1'
#
loop_
_entity.id
_entity.type
_entity.pdbx_description
1 polymer ?
#
loop_
_entity_poly.entity_id
_entity_poly.type
_entity_poly.pdbx_seq_one_letter_code
_entity_poly.pdbx_strand_id
1 'polypeptide(L)'
;MVDFNTTSSNGAESVSAKAVTVDLSAASGQNVTVDYAVTGTATGSGTDYTLANGTLTISAGATSGAITIAGIVNDTLDEANETVILTLSSPSNATLGSDSVHTYTITDNDNAPVVDFNTLVQVERISSLKPLRLTYQQLPVKT
;
A
#
# COMPACT_ATOMS: atom_id res chain seq x y z
N MET A 1 -26.43 18.03 9.62
CA MET A 1 -25.83 17.26 8.53
C MET A 1 -24.76 16.37 9.13
N VAL A 2 -24.59 15.15 8.61
CA VAL A 2 -23.51 14.23 8.94
C VAL A 2 -22.69 13.94 7.68
N ASP A 3 -21.38 14.16 7.75
CA ASP A 3 -20.44 14.01 6.65
C ASP A 3 -18.99 13.91 7.15
N PHE A 4 -18.06 13.57 6.26
CA PHE A 4 -16.64 13.57 6.58
C PHE A 4 -16.10 15.01 6.67
N ASN A 5 -15.18 15.24 7.60
CA ASN A 5 -14.44 16.52 7.71
C ASN A 5 -13.53 16.77 6.49
N THR A 6 -13.00 15.68 5.93
CA THR A 6 -12.15 15.68 4.74
C THR A 6 -12.57 14.54 3.82
N THR A 7 -12.44 14.69 2.52
CA THR A 7 -12.81 13.65 1.54
C THR A 7 -11.64 12.75 1.13
N SER A 8 -10.41 13.09 1.54
CA SER A 8 -9.25 12.26 1.31
C SER A 8 -8.17 12.44 2.37
N SER A 9 -7.37 11.40 2.55
CA SER A 9 -6.12 11.46 3.31
C SER A 9 -5.21 10.29 2.94
N ASN A 10 -3.97 10.30 3.43
CA ASN A 10 -3.02 9.20 3.20
C ASN A 10 -2.16 8.95 4.44
N GLY A 11 -1.44 7.84 4.45
CA GLY A 11 -0.42 7.50 5.43
C GLY A 11 0.37 6.27 5.00
N ALA A 12 1.62 6.20 5.42
CA ALA A 12 2.47 5.04 5.18
C ALA A 12 1.95 3.81 5.90
N GLU A 13 2.12 2.63 5.31
CA GLU A 13 1.73 1.34 5.91
C GLU A 13 2.33 1.12 7.32
N SER A 14 3.46 1.77 7.63
CA SER A 14 4.05 1.83 8.98
C SER A 14 3.16 2.44 10.07
N VAL A 15 2.06 3.13 9.72
CA VAL A 15 1.09 3.62 10.71
C VAL A 15 0.11 2.52 11.05
N SER A 16 0.01 2.12 12.31
CA SER A 16 -0.83 0.97 12.69
C SER A 16 -2.35 1.16 12.52
N ALA A 17 -2.80 2.42 12.43
CA ALA A 17 -4.22 2.75 12.29
C ALA A 17 -4.44 4.18 11.80
N LYS A 18 -5.63 4.44 11.25
CA LYS A 18 -6.13 5.78 10.91
C LYS A 18 -7.56 5.98 11.42
N ALA A 19 -7.77 7.02 12.22
CA ALA A 19 -9.10 7.54 12.53
C ALA A 19 -9.57 8.51 11.43
N VAL A 20 -10.73 8.22 10.84
CA VAL A 20 -11.40 9.09 9.87
C VAL A 20 -12.57 9.76 10.57
N THR A 21 -12.48 11.08 10.72
CA THR A 21 -13.46 11.89 11.45
C THR A 21 -14.71 12.14 10.61
N VAL A 22 -15.87 11.91 11.23
CA VAL A 22 -17.20 12.25 10.72
C VAL A 22 -17.79 13.32 11.64
N ASP A 23 -18.22 14.44 11.07
CA ASP A 23 -18.72 15.59 11.80
C ASP A 23 -20.24 15.73 11.70
N LEU A 24 -20.83 16.37 12.70
CA LEU A 24 -22.16 16.93 12.66
C LEU A 24 -22.08 18.44 12.53
N SER A 25 -22.87 19.01 11.61
CA SER A 25 -22.97 20.47 11.45
C SER A 25 -23.48 21.21 12.71
N ALA A 26 -24.13 20.48 13.63
CA ALA A 26 -24.55 20.96 14.93
C ALA A 26 -24.77 19.74 15.87
N ALA A 27 -24.61 19.94 17.17
CA ALA A 27 -24.91 18.89 18.15
C ALA A 27 -26.40 18.50 18.10
N SER A 28 -26.67 17.20 18.18
CA SER A 28 -28.03 16.66 18.28
C SER A 28 -28.40 16.35 19.73
N GLY A 29 -29.66 16.55 20.11
CA GLY A 29 -30.18 16.08 21.40
C GLY A 29 -30.41 14.56 21.47
N GLN A 30 -30.20 13.85 20.35
CA GLN A 30 -30.35 12.41 20.23
C GLN A 30 -29.07 11.79 19.63
N ASN A 31 -28.89 10.49 19.81
CA ASN A 31 -27.83 9.78 19.09
C ASN A 31 -28.08 9.89 17.59
N VAL A 32 -27.03 10.29 16.85
CA VAL A 32 -26.99 10.20 15.40
C VAL A 32 -26.31 8.91 15.02
N THR A 33 -26.89 8.17 14.08
CA THR A 33 -26.26 6.99 13.49
C THR A 33 -26.12 7.18 12.00
N VAL A 34 -25.05 6.63 11.42
CA VAL A 34 -24.80 6.63 9.98
C VAL A 34 -24.10 5.32 9.63
N ASP A 35 -24.60 4.62 8.61
CA ASP A 35 -23.97 3.41 8.11
C ASP A 35 -22.76 3.79 7.26
N TYR A 36 -21.76 2.93 7.21
CA TYR A 36 -20.64 3.06 6.29
C TYR A 36 -20.32 1.73 5.61
N ALA A 37 -20.06 1.81 4.31
CA ALA A 37 -19.53 0.70 3.51
C ALA A 37 -18.05 0.93 3.21
N VAL A 38 -17.29 -0.16 3.19
CA VAL A 38 -15.85 -0.17 2.91
C VAL A 38 -15.61 -0.82 1.54
N THR A 39 -14.95 -0.10 0.65
CA THR A 39 -14.49 -0.57 -0.66
C THR A 39 -13.06 -0.07 -0.91
N GLY A 40 -12.54 -0.20 -2.13
CA GLY A 40 -11.20 0.28 -2.50
C GLY A 40 -10.39 -0.83 -3.15
N THR A 41 -9.08 -0.62 -3.23
CA THR A 41 -8.13 -1.60 -3.78
C THR A 41 -7.46 -2.43 -2.70
N ALA A 42 -7.30 -1.89 -1.48
CA ALA A 42 -6.72 -2.60 -0.36
C ALA A 42 -7.65 -3.72 0.13
N THR A 43 -7.06 -4.85 0.50
CA THR A 43 -7.72 -6.03 1.04
C THR A 43 -7.86 -5.94 2.56
N GLY A 44 -9.10 -5.97 3.03
CA GLY A 44 -9.41 -5.95 4.47
C GLY A 44 -9.13 -7.29 5.17
N SER A 45 -9.68 -7.45 6.37
CA SER A 45 -9.58 -8.68 7.19
C SER A 45 -8.14 -9.05 7.60
N GLY A 46 -7.26 -8.07 7.68
CA GLY A 46 -5.89 -8.21 8.17
C GLY A 46 -4.85 -8.54 7.11
N THR A 47 -5.19 -8.48 5.81
CA THR A 47 -4.19 -8.49 4.73
C THR A 47 -3.49 -7.13 4.70
N ASP A 48 -4.21 -6.05 4.37
CA ASP A 48 -3.65 -4.69 4.31
C ASP A 48 -4.18 -3.82 5.46
N TYR A 49 -5.42 -4.09 5.90
CA TYR A 49 -6.04 -3.45 7.06
C TYR A 49 -7.15 -4.30 7.68
N THR A 50 -7.64 -3.88 8.84
CA THR A 50 -8.80 -4.44 9.55
C THR A 50 -9.89 -3.39 9.73
N LEU A 51 -10.92 -3.44 8.89
CA LEU A 51 -12.19 -2.71 9.06
C LEU A 51 -13.25 -3.40 8.21
N ALA A 52 -14.45 -3.60 8.78
CA ALA A 52 -15.62 -4.09 8.07
C ALA A 52 -16.69 -2.99 7.97
N ASN A 53 -17.66 -3.17 7.07
CA ASN A 53 -18.88 -2.37 7.01
C ASN A 53 -19.52 -2.28 8.40
N GLY A 54 -20.14 -1.15 8.72
CA GLY A 54 -20.74 -0.98 10.03
C GLY A 54 -21.56 0.29 10.16
N THR A 55 -21.84 0.65 11.41
CA THR A 55 -22.61 1.85 11.76
C THR A 55 -21.78 2.67 12.75
N LEU A 56 -21.54 3.94 12.42
CA LEU A 56 -21.00 4.90 13.36
C LEU A 56 -22.16 5.47 14.20
N THR A 57 -21.97 5.54 15.51
CA THR A 57 -22.87 6.26 16.43
C THR A 57 -22.15 7.49 16.97
N ILE A 58 -22.74 8.67 16.76
CA ILE A 58 -22.35 9.92 17.42
C ILE A 58 -23.35 10.16 18.55
N SER A 59 -22.87 10.13 19.79
CA SER A 59 -23.73 10.28 20.97
C SER A 59 -24.41 11.65 21.03
N ALA A 60 -25.60 11.70 21.63
CA ALA A 60 -26.29 12.96 21.91
C ALA A 60 -25.35 13.98 22.58
N GLY A 61 -25.39 15.23 22.12
CA GLY A 61 -24.53 16.32 22.57
C GLY A 61 -23.14 16.38 21.93
N ALA A 62 -22.66 15.30 21.31
CA ALA A 62 -21.41 15.32 20.55
C ALA A 62 -21.61 15.90 19.15
N THR A 63 -20.53 16.40 18.57
CA THR A 63 -20.50 16.97 17.21
C THR A 63 -19.63 16.15 16.26
N SER A 64 -19.02 15.07 16.71
CA SER A 64 -18.18 14.23 15.85
C SER A 64 -18.05 12.80 16.38
N GLY A 65 -17.66 11.91 15.49
CA GLY A 65 -17.25 10.54 15.76
C GLY A 65 -16.14 10.13 14.80
N ALA A 66 -15.64 8.90 14.94
CA ALA A 66 -14.57 8.41 14.09
C ALA A 66 -14.84 6.97 13.64
N ILE A 67 -14.60 6.72 12.35
CA ILE A 67 -14.45 5.37 11.79
C ILE A 67 -12.96 5.06 11.80
N THR A 68 -12.55 3.97 12.45
CA THR A 68 -11.12 3.62 12.56
C THR A 68 -10.75 2.52 11.58
N ILE A 69 -9.89 2.83 10.63
CA ILE A 69 -9.18 1.84 9.82
C ILE A 69 -8.05 1.31 10.71
N ALA A 70 -8.25 0.13 11.31
CA ALA A 70 -7.30 -0.46 12.26
C ALA A 70 -6.39 -1.48 11.57
N GLY A 71 -5.31 -1.88 12.25
CA GLY A 71 -4.48 -3.00 11.82
C GLY A 71 -3.95 -2.84 10.41
N ILE A 72 -3.56 -1.62 10.04
CA ILE A 72 -2.82 -1.39 8.80
C ILE A 72 -1.52 -2.18 8.92
N VAL A 73 -1.28 -3.05 7.95
CA VAL A 73 -0.16 -3.98 7.97
C VAL A 73 1.02 -3.29 7.31
N ASN A 74 2.16 -3.28 8.02
CA ASN A 74 3.45 -2.92 7.43
C ASN A 74 4.19 -4.22 7.19
N ASP A 75 4.60 -4.49 5.97
CA ASP A 75 5.44 -5.65 5.69
C ASP A 75 6.80 -5.31 5.05
N THR A 76 7.25 -6.11 4.09
CA THR A 76 8.55 -5.97 3.41
C THR A 76 8.43 -6.15 1.89
N LEU A 77 7.21 -6.31 1.38
CA LEU A 77 6.93 -6.53 -0.03
C LEU A 77 6.77 -5.16 -0.71
N ASP A 78 7.43 -4.98 -1.84
CA ASP A 78 7.20 -3.81 -2.70
C ASP A 78 5.83 -3.95 -3.38
N GLU A 79 4.89 -3.12 -2.94
CA GLU A 79 3.52 -3.06 -3.42
C GLU A 79 3.18 -1.69 -4.03
N ALA A 80 2.07 -1.62 -4.76
CA ALA A 80 1.55 -0.33 -5.21
C ALA A 80 0.74 0.30 -4.08
N ASN A 81 0.71 1.63 -4.00
CA ASN A 81 -0.20 2.32 -3.08
C ASN A 81 -1.65 1.86 -3.26
N GLU A 82 -2.31 1.56 -2.14
CA GLU A 82 -3.66 1.03 -2.14
C GLU A 82 -4.65 1.95 -1.43
N THR A 83 -5.95 1.70 -1.61
CA THR A 83 -7.01 2.58 -1.11
C THR A 83 -8.03 1.84 -0.24
N VAL A 84 -8.47 2.51 0.81
CA VAL A 84 -9.67 2.21 1.59
C VAL A 84 -10.67 3.34 1.38
N ILE A 85 -11.83 3.04 0.82
CA ILE A 85 -12.89 4.00 0.51
C ILE A 85 -14.05 3.77 1.46
N LEU A 86 -14.38 4.78 2.26
CA LEU A 86 -15.52 4.80 3.17
C LEU A 86 -16.66 5.59 2.54
N THR A 87 -17.85 4.99 2.44
CA THR A 87 -19.06 5.66 1.94
C THR A 87 -20.15 5.66 3.00
N LEU A 88 -20.59 6.84 3.42
CA LEU A 88 -21.65 7.03 4.40
C LEU A 88 -23.05 6.86 3.76
N SER A 89 -23.97 6.24 4.49
CA SER A 89 -25.37 6.10 4.07
C SER A 89 -26.34 5.99 5.25
N SER A 90 -27.65 6.01 4.96
CA SER A 90 -28.73 5.75 5.93
C SER A 90 -28.65 6.52 7.26
N PRO A 91 -28.44 7.85 7.27
CA PRO A 91 -28.36 8.58 8.52
C PRO A 91 -29.71 8.59 9.27
N SER A 92 -29.63 8.53 10.60
CA SER A 92 -30.78 8.71 11.50
C SER A 92 -30.56 9.90 12.43
N ASN A 93 -31.61 10.69 12.68
CA ASN A 93 -31.56 11.96 13.43
C ASN A 93 -30.62 13.04 12.82
N ALA A 94 -30.21 12.86 11.57
CA ALA A 94 -29.43 13.81 10.79
C ALA A 94 -29.76 13.66 9.29
N THR A 95 -29.32 14.62 8.49
CA THR A 95 -29.29 14.54 7.02
C THR A 95 -27.89 14.22 6.55
N LEU A 96 -27.74 13.42 5.48
CA LEU A 96 -26.43 13.15 4.88
C LEU A 96 -25.89 14.41 4.21
N GLY A 97 -24.60 14.69 4.37
CA GLY A 97 -23.93 15.81 3.69
C GLY A 97 -23.36 15.46 2.33
N SER A 98 -22.74 16.47 1.69
CA SER A 98 -22.11 16.29 0.38
C SER A 98 -20.87 15.40 0.47
N ASP A 99 -20.13 15.53 1.57
CA ASP A 99 -18.84 14.86 1.77
C ASP A 99 -19.09 13.47 2.37
N SER A 100 -19.84 12.66 1.63
CA SER A 100 -20.29 11.32 2.03
C SER A 100 -19.28 10.21 1.70
N VAL A 101 -18.18 10.54 1.03
CA VAL A 101 -17.12 9.60 0.64
C VAL A 101 -15.77 10.10 1.14
N HIS A 102 -15.00 9.22 1.78
CA HIS A 102 -13.61 9.45 2.15
C HIS A 102 -12.72 8.38 1.55
N THR A 103 -11.67 8.80 0.84
CA THR A 103 -10.62 7.90 0.34
C THR A 103 -9.37 8.02 1.20
N TYR A 104 -8.99 6.94 1.88
CA TYR A 104 -7.69 6.82 2.55
C TYR A 104 -6.73 6.02 1.67
N THR A 105 -5.56 6.58 1.36
CA THR A 105 -4.49 5.86 0.65
C THR A 105 -3.46 5.33 1.65
N ILE A 106 -3.24 4.02 1.63
CA ILE A 106 -2.10 3.37 2.27
C ILE A 106 -0.92 3.49 1.30
N THR A 107 0.15 4.14 1.73
CA THR A 107 1.34 4.30 0.89
C THR A 107 2.38 3.25 1.25
N ASP A 108 2.80 2.48 0.26
CA ASP A 108 3.90 1.52 0.35
C ASP A 108 5.19 2.27 0.77
N ASN A 109 5.96 1.66 1.67
CA ASN A 109 7.23 2.21 2.13
C ASN A 109 8.44 1.30 1.88
N ASP A 110 8.25 0.25 1.09
CA ASP A 110 9.28 -0.72 0.77
C ASP A 110 10.02 -0.37 -0.53
N ASN A 111 11.13 -1.05 -0.77
CA ASN A 111 11.93 -0.80 -1.96
C ASN A 111 11.74 -1.91 -2.98
N ALA A 112 11.55 -1.50 -4.23
CA ALA A 112 11.57 -2.39 -5.37
C ALA A 112 12.80 -3.33 -5.35
N PRO A 113 12.61 -4.61 -5.72
CA PRO A 113 13.69 -5.57 -5.73
C PRO A 113 14.82 -5.14 -6.67
N VAL A 114 16.05 -5.20 -6.18
CA VAL A 114 17.25 -4.85 -6.95
C VAL A 114 17.81 -6.09 -7.64
N VAL A 115 17.95 -6.03 -8.97
CA VAL A 115 18.67 -7.05 -9.75
C VAL A 115 20.07 -6.53 -10.05
N ASP A 116 21.10 -7.23 -9.56
CA ASP A 116 22.52 -6.94 -9.84
C ASP A 116 23.19 -8.11 -10.58
N PHE A 117 23.85 -7.81 -11.70
CA PHE A 117 24.60 -8.76 -12.52
C PHE A 117 26.12 -8.60 -12.36
N ASN A 118 26.61 -8.47 -11.12
CA ASN A 118 28.03 -8.50 -10.81
C ASN A 118 28.65 -9.87 -11.17
N THR A 119 28.92 -10.05 -12.45
CA THR A 119 29.66 -11.16 -13.01
C THR A 119 31.14 -10.87 -12.78
N LEU A 120 31.75 -11.59 -11.83
CA LEU A 120 33.20 -11.72 -11.86
C LEU A 120 33.53 -12.40 -13.20
N VAL A 121 34.01 -11.61 -14.16
CA VAL A 121 34.72 -12.18 -15.31
C VAL A 121 35.98 -12.81 -14.72
N GLN A 122 35.89 -14.07 -14.28
CA GLN A 122 37.07 -14.89 -14.15
C GLN A 122 37.56 -15.06 -15.58
N VAL A 123 38.48 -14.18 -15.98
CA VAL A 123 39.38 -14.45 -17.08
C VAL A 123 40.15 -15.69 -16.63
N GLU A 124 39.61 -16.88 -16.90
CA GLU A 124 40.37 -18.10 -16.80
C GLU A 124 41.51 -17.95 -17.79
N ARG A 125 42.67 -17.57 -17.27
CA ARG A 125 43.91 -17.50 -18.01
C ARG A 125 44.11 -18.89 -18.63
N ILE A 126 44.01 -18.98 -19.94
CA ILE A 126 44.44 -20.16 -20.70
C ILE A 126 45.97 -20.22 -20.59
N SER A 127 46.51 -20.70 -19.47
CA SER A 127 47.95 -20.81 -19.23
C SER A 127 48.51 -22.20 -19.55
N SER A 128 47.76 -23.08 -20.22
CA SER A 128 48.23 -24.45 -20.52
C SER A 128 48.60 -24.73 -21.99
N LEU A 129 48.55 -23.75 -22.89
CA LEU A 129 49.08 -23.95 -24.24
C LEU A 129 50.62 -23.96 -24.20
N LYS A 130 51.23 -25.15 -24.14
CA LYS A 130 52.65 -25.33 -24.48
C LYS A 130 52.84 -24.91 -25.95
N PRO A 131 53.85 -24.10 -26.30
CA PRO A 131 54.09 -23.74 -27.70
C PRO A 131 54.41 -24.98 -28.52
N LEU A 132 53.71 -25.15 -29.65
CA LEU A 132 53.97 -26.21 -30.61
C LEU A 132 55.34 -25.93 -31.27
N ARG A 133 56.37 -26.72 -30.96
CA ARG A 133 57.63 -26.71 -31.72
C ARG A 133 57.41 -27.48 -33.02
N LEU A 134 57.25 -26.76 -34.13
CA LEU A 134 57.24 -27.36 -35.46
C LEU A 134 58.70 -27.52 -35.92
N THR A 135 59.23 -28.74 -35.86
CA THR A 135 60.55 -29.05 -36.45
C THR A 135 60.34 -29.33 -37.94
N TYR A 136 60.68 -28.37 -38.80
CA TYR A 136 60.77 -28.63 -40.24
C TYR A 136 61.97 -29.54 -40.50
N GLN A 137 61.75 -30.77 -40.95
CA GLN A 137 62.81 -31.51 -41.62
C GLN A 137 62.90 -30.98 -43.05
N GLN A 138 64.04 -30.37 -43.37
CA GLN A 138 64.36 -29.98 -44.74
C GLN A 138 64.46 -31.25 -45.58
N LEU A 139 63.54 -31.44 -46.53
CA LEU A 139 63.67 -32.51 -47.51
C LEU A 139 64.90 -32.22 -48.39
N PRO A 140 65.72 -33.22 -48.73
CA PRO A 140 66.91 -32.99 -49.54
C PRO A 140 66.51 -32.45 -50.91
N VAL A 141 67.14 -31.34 -51.32
CA VAL A 141 67.03 -30.80 -52.68
C VAL A 141 67.69 -31.80 -53.63
N LYS A 142 66.90 -32.37 -54.54
CA LYS A 142 67.44 -33.15 -55.66
C LYS A 142 68.06 -32.17 -56.67
N THR A 143 69.34 -32.34 -56.94
CA THR A 143 70.04 -31.69 -58.07
C THR A 143 69.64 -32.35 -59.39
#